data_AF-A0AAW0WRU3-F1
#
_entry.id   AF-A0AAW0WRU3-F1
#
_cell.length_a   1.000
_cell.length_b   1.000
_cell.length_c   1.000
_cell.angle_alpha   90.00
_cell.angle_beta   90.00
_cell.angle_gamma   90.00
#
_symmetry.space_group_name_H-M   'P 1'
#
loop_
_entity.id
_entity.type
_entity.pdbx_description
1 polymer ?
#
loop_
_entity_poly.entity_id
_entity_poly.type
_entity_poly.pdbx_seq_one_letter_code
_entity_poly.pdbx_strand_id
1 'polypeptide(L)'
;MEHCLEEARQQLNNIKASWSDKITALENQIRHLNAKIAEDQSDLQEAEGRTEALMSELSTLKAQNLSLVAEKAEMEEKLASEASLLKEDLETVRWQLNNTVVEKDTHIDTLRQQLSAEEVKHQSCAGVLQCKLENIATLEQRLMEMEEEAVVVKDNLTTAQAELVSAQNEKKSLQETLQQLRTTLETLERGKLEIKSKLDTVSSEKATLSRNLDEYVDKVGALERRVRTLENEAETNTTMLSETEAELTRVKLECEALRTQLRSSEDDLASKIEASEIVSGLKERVKNLEDELAEKKQALKVQGQRVADMKKTIQRELRLTADTAADIVADHRTDARPRDASPVTNGLATNTSADNGLNVNHTYLKHVIIKYLTSREYEAVHLTRAVATLLNMTTEEERLLRETLEWKMSWFGSKPNLGKGQTAKTIPPSQ
;
A
#
# COMPACT_ATOMS: atom_id res chain seq x y z
N MET A 1 -41.01 -24.09 -250.02
CA MET A 1 -41.44 -22.81 -249.42
C MET A 1 -41.96 -23.00 -247.99
N GLU A 2 -42.60 -24.14 -247.68
CA GLU A 2 -43.19 -24.40 -246.35
C GLU A 2 -42.18 -24.55 -245.20
N HIS A 3 -40.97 -25.10 -245.44
CA HIS A 3 -39.97 -25.38 -244.38
C HIS A 3 -39.68 -24.17 -243.47
N CYS A 4 -39.46 -22.99 -244.06
CA CYS A 4 -39.12 -21.77 -243.34
C CYS A 4 -40.25 -21.25 -242.43
N LEU A 5 -41.50 -21.70 -242.65
CA LEU A 5 -42.66 -21.28 -241.86
C LEU A 5 -42.78 -22.07 -240.55
N GLU A 6 -42.36 -23.34 -240.54
CA GLU A 6 -42.40 -24.18 -239.35
C GLU A 6 -41.22 -23.91 -238.41
N GLU A 7 -40.03 -23.63 -238.96
CA GLU A 7 -38.88 -23.13 -238.17
C GLU A 7 -39.23 -21.82 -237.42
N ALA A 8 -39.92 -20.88 -238.09
CA ALA A 8 -40.37 -19.64 -237.47
C ALA A 8 -41.38 -19.88 -236.33
N ARG A 9 -42.31 -20.83 -236.50
CA ARG A 9 -43.24 -21.25 -235.43
C ARG A 9 -42.50 -21.86 -234.25
N GLN A 10 -41.53 -22.74 -234.49
CA GLN A 10 -40.81 -23.43 -233.42
C GLN A 10 -39.88 -22.47 -232.66
N GLN A 11 -39.27 -21.50 -233.33
CA GLN A 11 -38.57 -20.39 -232.66
C GLN A 11 -39.52 -19.56 -231.79
N LEU A 12 -40.69 -19.17 -232.30
CA LEU A 12 -41.67 -18.37 -231.55
C LEU A 12 -42.21 -19.14 -230.33
N ASN A 13 -42.40 -20.45 -230.44
CA ASN A 13 -42.83 -21.30 -229.32
C ASN A 13 -41.71 -21.48 -228.27
N ASN A 14 -40.44 -21.61 -228.68
CA ASN A 14 -39.29 -21.61 -227.78
C ASN A 14 -39.12 -20.27 -227.04
N ILE A 15 -39.35 -19.14 -227.73
CA ILE A 15 -39.40 -17.81 -227.11
C ILE A 15 -40.55 -17.76 -226.10
N LYS A 16 -41.75 -18.21 -226.46
CA LYS A 16 -42.91 -18.24 -225.55
C LYS A 16 -42.65 -19.09 -224.31
N ALA A 17 -42.01 -20.25 -224.45
CA ALA A 17 -41.58 -21.08 -223.33
C ALA A 17 -40.58 -20.32 -222.43
N SER A 18 -39.49 -19.80 -223.00
CA SER A 18 -38.47 -19.04 -222.26
C SER A 18 -39.03 -17.81 -221.52
N TRP A 19 -40.02 -17.13 -222.09
CA TRP A 19 -40.72 -16.03 -221.42
C TRP A 19 -41.69 -16.54 -220.33
N SER A 20 -42.35 -17.67 -220.52
CA SER A 20 -43.18 -18.33 -219.48
C SER A 20 -42.34 -18.83 -218.30
N ASP A 21 -41.16 -19.39 -218.56
CA ASP A 21 -40.18 -19.80 -217.55
C ASP A 21 -39.67 -18.58 -216.78
N LYS A 22 -39.43 -17.47 -217.47
CA LYS A 22 -38.98 -16.22 -216.85
C LYS A 22 -40.08 -15.51 -216.05
N ILE A 23 -41.34 -15.59 -216.51
CA ILE A 23 -42.51 -15.12 -215.75
C ILE A 23 -42.68 -15.96 -214.50
N THR A 24 -42.71 -17.30 -214.59
CA THR A 24 -42.86 -18.17 -213.42
C THR A 24 -41.66 -18.08 -212.46
N ALA A 25 -40.45 -17.85 -212.94
CA ALA A 25 -39.29 -17.53 -212.09
C ALA A 25 -39.48 -16.20 -211.34
N LEU A 26 -39.96 -15.14 -212.01
CA LEU A 26 -40.27 -13.86 -211.36
C LEU A 26 -41.46 -13.96 -210.41
N GLU A 27 -42.51 -14.72 -210.74
CA GLU A 27 -43.64 -14.99 -209.85
C GLU A 27 -43.22 -15.78 -208.61
N ASN A 28 -42.31 -16.74 -208.75
CA ASN A 28 -41.75 -17.45 -207.61
C ASN A 28 -40.81 -16.58 -206.79
N GLN A 29 -40.04 -15.69 -207.43
CA GLN A 29 -39.23 -14.68 -206.73
C GLN A 29 -40.12 -13.67 -205.98
N ILE A 30 -41.21 -13.20 -206.58
CA ILE A 30 -42.21 -12.34 -205.93
C ILE A 30 -42.93 -13.08 -204.80
N ARG A 31 -43.29 -14.35 -204.99
CA ARG A 31 -43.91 -15.19 -203.95
C ARG A 31 -42.95 -15.42 -202.78
N HIS A 32 -41.66 -15.65 -203.04
CA HIS A 32 -40.63 -15.76 -202.00
C HIS A 32 -40.36 -14.42 -201.31
N LEU A 33 -40.28 -13.30 -202.05
CA LEU A 33 -40.13 -11.97 -201.48
C LEU A 33 -41.36 -11.58 -200.64
N ASN A 34 -42.58 -11.87 -201.08
CA ASN A 34 -43.79 -11.62 -200.30
C ASN A 34 -43.86 -12.50 -199.04
N ALA A 35 -43.46 -13.77 -199.13
CA ALA A 35 -43.35 -14.65 -197.96
C ALA A 35 -42.28 -14.12 -196.98
N LYS A 36 -41.12 -13.69 -197.49
CA LYS A 36 -40.06 -13.11 -196.67
C LYS A 36 -40.45 -11.75 -196.08
N ILE A 37 -41.20 -10.91 -196.79
CA ILE A 37 -41.73 -9.65 -196.25
C ILE A 37 -42.74 -9.95 -195.13
N ALA A 38 -43.56 -10.99 -195.24
CA ALA A 38 -44.46 -11.41 -194.17
C ALA A 38 -43.70 -12.01 -192.96
N GLU A 39 -42.63 -12.75 -193.20
CA GLU A 39 -41.69 -13.27 -192.18
C GLU A 39 -40.98 -12.10 -191.46
N ASP A 40 -40.31 -11.20 -192.20
CA ASP A 40 -39.64 -10.01 -191.68
C ASP A 40 -40.61 -9.06 -190.95
N GLN A 41 -41.88 -8.98 -191.37
CA GLN A 41 -42.94 -8.23 -190.68
C GLN A 41 -43.42 -8.92 -189.40
N SER A 42 -43.51 -10.25 -189.38
CA SER A 42 -43.84 -11.03 -188.19
C SER A 42 -42.74 -10.93 -187.14
N ASP A 43 -41.48 -11.06 -187.56
CA ASP A 43 -40.29 -10.91 -186.71
C ASP A 43 -40.18 -9.46 -186.18
N LEU A 44 -40.50 -8.46 -187.01
CA LEU A 44 -40.56 -7.06 -186.57
C LEU A 44 -41.67 -6.85 -185.53
N GLN A 45 -42.89 -7.36 -185.76
CA GLN A 45 -43.97 -7.23 -184.76
C GLN A 45 -43.66 -7.97 -183.46
N GLU A 46 -42.99 -9.13 -183.52
CA GLU A 46 -42.56 -9.83 -182.31
C GLU A 46 -41.43 -9.07 -181.59
N ALA A 47 -40.51 -8.44 -182.33
CA ALA A 47 -39.47 -7.58 -181.78
C ALA A 47 -40.05 -6.30 -181.15
N GLU A 48 -40.99 -5.63 -181.83
CA GLU A 48 -41.70 -4.45 -181.33
C GLU A 48 -42.46 -4.80 -180.03
N GLY A 49 -43.27 -5.87 -180.04
CA GLY A 49 -43.97 -6.35 -178.84
C GLY A 49 -43.05 -6.73 -177.68
N ARG A 50 -41.88 -7.34 -177.97
CA ARG A 50 -40.82 -7.57 -176.97
C ARG A 50 -40.26 -6.26 -176.42
N THR A 51 -40.02 -5.24 -177.26
CA THR A 51 -39.54 -3.94 -176.78
C THR A 51 -40.59 -3.18 -175.97
N GLU A 52 -41.87 -3.24 -176.33
CA GLU A 52 -42.95 -2.65 -175.52
C GLU A 52 -43.10 -3.35 -174.17
N ALA A 53 -43.04 -4.68 -174.14
CA ALA A 53 -43.04 -5.45 -172.89
C ALA A 53 -41.84 -5.06 -171.99
N LEU A 54 -40.63 -4.99 -172.55
CA LEU A 54 -39.42 -4.59 -171.82
C LEU A 54 -39.47 -3.12 -171.38
N MET A 55 -40.04 -2.20 -172.16
CA MET A 55 -40.24 -0.80 -171.75
C MET A 55 -41.26 -0.69 -170.61
N SER A 56 -42.34 -1.48 -170.66
CA SER A 56 -43.32 -1.58 -169.58
C SER A 56 -42.69 -2.12 -168.29
N GLU A 57 -41.95 -3.22 -168.36
CA GLU A 57 -41.23 -3.82 -167.24
C GLU A 57 -40.15 -2.89 -166.67
N LEU A 58 -39.39 -2.20 -167.52
CA LEU A 58 -38.43 -1.17 -167.07
C LEU A 58 -39.16 -0.01 -166.36
N SER A 59 -40.34 0.40 -166.84
CA SER A 59 -41.14 1.45 -166.19
C SER A 59 -41.65 1.04 -164.81
N THR A 60 -42.12 -0.20 -164.64
CA THR A 60 -42.61 -0.71 -163.35
C THR A 60 -41.46 -0.96 -162.38
N LEU A 61 -40.35 -1.57 -162.83
CA LEU A 61 -39.13 -1.71 -162.03
C LEU A 61 -38.56 -0.35 -161.61
N LYS A 62 -38.62 0.68 -162.46
CA LYS A 62 -38.22 2.05 -162.11
C LYS A 62 -39.12 2.67 -161.04
N ALA A 63 -40.44 2.48 -161.15
CA ALA A 63 -41.39 2.93 -160.12
C ALA A 63 -41.18 2.20 -158.78
N GLN A 64 -40.97 0.89 -158.81
CA GLN A 64 -40.65 0.08 -157.63
C GLN A 64 -39.33 0.52 -156.96
N ASN A 65 -38.27 0.75 -157.74
CA ASN A 65 -37.01 1.28 -157.21
C ASN A 65 -37.18 2.66 -156.57
N LEU A 66 -38.01 3.54 -157.13
CA LEU A 66 -38.30 4.85 -156.53
C LEU A 66 -39.08 4.72 -155.21
N SER A 67 -40.04 3.79 -155.10
CA SER A 67 -40.73 3.49 -153.83
C SER A 67 -39.76 2.96 -152.78
N LEU A 68 -38.97 1.94 -153.12
CA LEU A 68 -38.00 1.33 -152.21
C LEU A 68 -36.90 2.31 -151.75
N VAL A 69 -36.49 3.26 -152.60
CA VAL A 69 -35.56 4.33 -152.22
C VAL A 69 -36.21 5.33 -151.26
N ALA A 70 -37.50 5.66 -151.45
CA ALA A 70 -38.23 6.54 -150.53
C ALA A 70 -38.48 5.86 -149.17
N GLU A 71 -38.96 4.61 -149.17
CA GLU A 71 -39.14 3.78 -147.97
C GLU A 71 -37.81 3.60 -147.20
N LYS A 72 -36.70 3.35 -147.92
CA LYS A 72 -35.36 3.29 -147.32
C LYS A 72 -34.98 4.62 -146.67
N ALA A 73 -35.17 5.74 -147.35
CA ALA A 73 -34.82 7.06 -146.82
C ALA A 73 -35.64 7.41 -145.55
N GLU A 74 -36.95 7.11 -145.55
CA GLU A 74 -37.82 7.30 -144.37
C GLU A 74 -37.37 6.41 -143.19
N MET A 75 -36.94 5.17 -143.45
CA MET A 75 -36.40 4.27 -142.43
C MET A 75 -35.01 4.70 -141.93
N GLU A 76 -34.15 5.25 -142.79
CA GLU A 76 -32.85 5.82 -142.39
C GLU A 76 -33.04 7.11 -141.55
N GLU A 77 -34.01 7.96 -141.87
CA GLU A 77 -34.36 9.14 -141.07
C GLU A 77 -34.93 8.75 -139.70
N LYS A 78 -35.86 7.78 -139.65
CA LYS A 78 -36.39 7.22 -138.39
C LYS A 78 -35.27 6.68 -137.51
N LEU A 79 -34.41 5.82 -138.06
CA LEU A 79 -33.28 5.23 -137.34
C LEU A 79 -32.30 6.29 -136.84
N ALA A 80 -32.05 7.35 -137.61
CA ALA A 80 -31.22 8.48 -137.18
C ALA A 80 -31.87 9.28 -136.03
N SER A 81 -33.19 9.47 -136.07
CA SER A 81 -33.93 10.14 -134.99
C SER A 81 -33.93 9.34 -133.69
N GLU A 82 -34.13 8.02 -133.77
CA GLU A 82 -34.10 7.10 -132.63
C GLU A 82 -32.69 7.00 -132.03
N ALA A 83 -31.65 6.90 -132.87
CA ALA A 83 -30.26 6.93 -132.44
C ALA A 83 -29.86 8.26 -131.76
N SER A 84 -30.46 9.38 -132.18
CA SER A 84 -30.24 10.68 -131.52
C SER A 84 -30.89 10.75 -130.14
N LEU A 85 -32.14 10.28 -130.01
CA LEU A 85 -32.86 10.24 -128.74
C LEU A 85 -32.18 9.30 -127.74
N LEU A 86 -31.82 8.08 -128.17
CA LEU A 86 -31.08 7.12 -127.35
C LEU A 86 -29.72 7.66 -126.88
N LYS A 87 -29.08 8.53 -127.66
CA LYS A 87 -27.83 9.21 -127.24
C LYS A 87 -28.09 10.25 -126.16
N GLU A 88 -29.15 11.05 -126.26
CA GLU A 88 -29.54 12.04 -125.25
C GLU A 88 -29.97 11.37 -123.93
N ASP A 89 -30.72 10.26 -124.02
CA ASP A 89 -31.05 9.42 -122.86
C ASP A 89 -29.79 8.84 -122.20
N LEU A 90 -28.84 8.31 -122.99
CA LEU A 90 -27.57 7.77 -122.46
C LEU A 90 -26.68 8.85 -121.82
N GLU A 91 -26.67 10.07 -122.36
CA GLU A 91 -25.95 11.21 -121.76
C GLU A 91 -26.64 11.68 -120.46
N THR A 92 -27.98 11.71 -120.44
CA THR A 92 -28.78 12.04 -119.25
C THR A 92 -28.60 11.02 -118.12
N VAL A 93 -28.73 9.72 -118.43
CA VAL A 93 -28.52 8.63 -117.46
C VAL A 93 -27.07 8.61 -116.95
N ARG A 94 -26.09 8.89 -117.82
CA ARG A 94 -24.68 9.03 -117.40
C ARG A 94 -24.47 10.19 -116.43
N TRP A 95 -25.10 11.34 -116.69
CA TRP A 95 -25.02 12.50 -115.79
C TRP A 95 -25.68 12.22 -114.43
N GLN A 96 -26.87 11.61 -114.42
CA GLN A 96 -27.54 11.20 -113.19
C GLN A 96 -26.70 10.19 -112.39
N LEU A 97 -26.16 9.16 -113.05
CA LEU A 97 -25.28 8.18 -112.42
C LEU A 97 -24.04 8.85 -111.82
N ASN A 98 -23.36 9.72 -112.57
CA ASN A 98 -22.18 10.44 -112.09
C ASN A 98 -22.49 11.30 -110.84
N ASN A 99 -23.62 12.01 -110.84
CA ASN A 99 -24.03 12.81 -109.68
C ASN A 99 -24.31 11.94 -108.46
N THR A 100 -25.06 10.84 -108.62
CA THR A 100 -25.33 9.92 -107.51
C THR A 100 -24.07 9.26 -106.95
N VAL A 101 -23.07 8.96 -107.81
CA VAL A 101 -21.75 8.49 -107.37
C VAL A 101 -21.05 9.56 -106.53
N VAL A 102 -20.97 10.81 -107.00
CA VAL A 102 -20.36 11.92 -106.23
C VAL A 102 -21.10 12.19 -104.90
N GLU A 103 -22.43 12.09 -104.87
CA GLU A 103 -23.21 12.16 -103.63
C GLU A 103 -22.91 11.01 -102.66
N LYS A 104 -22.66 9.78 -103.16
CA LYS A 104 -22.26 8.66 -102.30
C LYS A 104 -20.82 8.78 -101.83
N ASP A 105 -19.88 9.17 -102.68
CA ASP A 105 -18.47 9.34 -102.32
C ASP A 105 -18.30 10.44 -101.26
N THR A 106 -18.92 11.61 -101.46
CA THR A 106 -18.90 12.69 -100.45
C THR A 106 -19.57 12.30 -99.13
N HIS A 107 -20.63 11.48 -99.16
CA HIS A 107 -21.22 10.92 -97.95
C HIS A 107 -20.32 9.88 -97.27
N ILE A 108 -19.66 9.01 -98.05
CA ILE A 108 -18.69 8.02 -97.55
C ILE A 108 -17.50 8.71 -96.89
N ASP A 109 -16.95 9.78 -97.49
CA ASP A 109 -15.85 10.53 -96.91
C ASP A 109 -16.27 11.31 -95.66
N THR A 110 -17.51 11.83 -95.61
CA THR A 110 -18.09 12.40 -94.39
C THR A 110 -18.18 11.36 -93.26
N LEU A 111 -18.65 10.14 -93.56
CA LEU A 111 -18.72 9.04 -92.59
C LEU A 111 -17.33 8.56 -92.15
N ARG A 112 -16.35 8.49 -93.06
CA ARG A 112 -14.94 8.19 -92.74
C ARG A 112 -14.35 9.23 -91.79
N GLN A 113 -14.60 10.52 -92.04
CA GLN A 113 -14.14 11.60 -91.18
C GLN A 113 -14.76 11.50 -89.78
N GLN A 114 -16.08 11.28 -89.69
CA GLN A 114 -16.78 11.07 -88.42
C GLN A 114 -16.24 9.86 -87.64
N LEU A 115 -16.04 8.73 -88.31
CA LEU A 115 -15.47 7.52 -87.71
C LEU A 115 -14.07 7.78 -87.14
N SER A 116 -13.18 8.42 -87.91
CA SER A 116 -11.83 8.76 -87.45
C SER A 116 -11.82 9.72 -86.25
N ALA A 117 -12.80 10.64 -86.18
CA ALA A 117 -12.93 11.58 -85.07
C ALA A 117 -13.41 10.89 -83.78
N GLU A 118 -14.35 9.93 -83.87
CA GLU A 118 -14.75 9.12 -82.72
C GLU A 118 -13.66 8.13 -82.31
N GLU A 119 -12.88 7.58 -83.24
CA GLU A 119 -11.77 6.69 -82.94
C GLU A 119 -10.65 7.40 -82.17
N VAL A 120 -10.30 8.64 -82.54
CA VAL A 120 -9.37 9.50 -81.78
C VAL A 120 -9.92 9.85 -80.39
N LYS A 121 -11.22 10.17 -80.27
CA LYS A 121 -11.86 10.39 -78.96
C LYS A 121 -11.82 9.13 -78.09
N HIS A 122 -12.06 7.96 -78.67
CA HIS A 122 -12.03 6.68 -77.98
C HIS A 122 -10.62 6.36 -77.48
N GLN A 123 -9.59 6.53 -78.31
CA GLN A 123 -8.18 6.38 -77.91
C GLN A 123 -7.80 7.33 -76.79
N SER A 124 -8.20 8.61 -76.87
CA SER A 124 -7.97 9.59 -75.80
C SER A 124 -8.68 9.21 -74.50
N CYS A 125 -9.92 8.70 -74.57
CA CYS A 125 -10.68 8.25 -73.40
C CYS A 125 -10.06 7.00 -72.77
N ALA A 126 -9.65 6.02 -73.59
CA ALA A 126 -8.97 4.82 -73.16
C ALA A 126 -7.65 5.13 -72.43
N GLY A 127 -6.84 6.05 -72.96
CA GLY A 127 -5.62 6.51 -72.29
C GLY A 127 -5.89 7.18 -70.93
N VAL A 128 -6.91 8.03 -70.83
CA VAL A 128 -7.33 8.64 -69.55
C VAL A 128 -7.84 7.59 -68.56
N LEU A 129 -8.55 6.56 -69.02
CA LEU A 129 -8.99 5.43 -68.19
C LEU A 129 -7.80 4.59 -67.71
N GLN A 130 -6.82 4.32 -68.58
CA GLN A 130 -5.58 3.59 -68.23
C GLN A 130 -4.80 4.34 -67.14
N CYS A 131 -4.54 5.64 -67.30
CA CYS A 131 -3.89 6.45 -66.27
C CYS A 131 -4.71 6.51 -64.97
N LYS A 132 -6.05 6.44 -65.02
CA LYS A 132 -6.88 6.35 -63.81
C LYS A 132 -6.75 5.00 -63.11
N LEU A 133 -6.68 3.89 -63.84
CA LEU A 133 -6.45 2.56 -63.26
C LEU A 133 -5.07 2.45 -62.60
N GLU A 134 -4.04 3.02 -63.22
CA GLU A 134 -2.68 3.08 -62.64
C GLU A 134 -2.61 3.95 -61.38
N ASN A 135 -3.31 5.10 -61.37
CA ASN A 135 -3.48 5.92 -60.16
C ASN A 135 -4.30 5.22 -59.06
N ILE A 136 -5.27 4.36 -59.41
CA ILE A 136 -6.02 3.56 -58.44
C ILE A 136 -5.11 2.50 -57.82
N ALA A 137 -4.40 1.71 -58.64
CA ALA A 137 -3.50 0.65 -58.14
C ALA A 137 -2.38 1.19 -57.22
N THR A 138 -1.82 2.36 -57.54
CA THR A 138 -0.82 3.02 -56.68
C THR A 138 -1.40 3.61 -55.39
N LEU A 139 -2.68 4.03 -55.39
CA LEU A 139 -3.38 4.40 -54.16
C LEU A 139 -3.76 3.19 -53.31
N GLU A 140 -4.12 2.06 -53.94
CA GLU A 140 -4.43 0.79 -53.26
C GLU A 140 -3.19 0.21 -52.58
N GLN A 141 -2.04 0.16 -53.26
CA GLN A 141 -0.76 -0.23 -52.65
C GLN A 141 -0.43 0.65 -51.44
N ARG A 142 -0.50 1.98 -51.61
CA ARG A 142 -0.17 2.92 -50.54
C ARG A 142 -1.18 2.88 -49.38
N LEU A 143 -2.43 2.50 -49.61
CA LEU A 143 -3.40 2.25 -48.55
C LEU A 143 -3.01 0.99 -47.75
N MET A 144 -2.61 -0.09 -48.41
CA MET A 144 -2.11 -1.30 -47.76
C MET A 144 -0.85 -1.02 -46.92
N GLU A 145 0.11 -0.26 -47.45
CA GLU A 145 1.31 0.19 -46.70
C GLU A 145 0.93 0.97 -45.42
N MET A 146 -0.03 1.91 -45.51
CA MET A 146 -0.52 2.67 -44.36
C MET A 146 -1.30 1.79 -43.34
N GLU A 147 -1.99 0.75 -43.79
CA GLU A 147 -2.67 -0.22 -42.91
C GLU A 147 -1.67 -1.11 -42.16
N GLU A 148 -0.61 -1.58 -42.83
CA GLU A 148 0.49 -2.31 -42.17
C GLU A 148 1.23 -1.43 -41.13
N GLU A 149 1.56 -0.19 -41.46
CA GLU A 149 2.11 0.78 -40.50
C GLU A 149 1.19 0.99 -39.28
N ALA A 150 -0.12 1.11 -39.51
CA ALA A 150 -1.10 1.30 -38.43
C ALA A 150 -1.18 0.09 -37.49
N VAL A 151 -1.01 -1.14 -38.00
CA VAL A 151 -0.92 -2.36 -37.17
C VAL A 151 0.38 -2.34 -36.35
N VAL A 152 1.53 -2.04 -36.97
CA VAL A 152 2.82 -1.99 -36.26
C VAL A 152 2.82 -0.92 -35.16
N VAL A 153 2.27 0.26 -35.42
CA VAL A 153 2.14 1.34 -34.42
C VAL A 153 1.21 0.91 -33.26
N LYS A 154 0.12 0.21 -33.55
CA LYS A 154 -0.81 -0.32 -32.54
C LYS A 154 -0.15 -1.36 -31.65
N ASP A 155 0.58 -2.31 -32.23
CA ASP A 155 1.24 -3.37 -31.46
C ASP A 155 2.34 -2.79 -30.56
N ASN A 156 3.18 -1.88 -31.09
CA ASN A 156 4.15 -1.11 -30.31
C ASN A 156 3.50 -0.33 -29.14
N LEU A 157 2.33 0.29 -29.38
CA LEU A 157 1.56 0.96 -28.32
C LEU A 157 1.08 -0.02 -27.24
N THR A 158 0.63 -1.23 -27.60
CA THR A 158 0.26 -2.24 -26.60
C THR A 158 1.45 -2.75 -25.79
N THR A 159 2.64 -2.88 -26.41
CA THR A 159 3.87 -3.24 -25.71
C THR A 159 4.28 -2.16 -24.71
N ALA A 160 4.34 -0.89 -25.14
CA ALA A 160 4.63 0.24 -24.25
C ALA A 160 3.60 0.39 -23.11
N GLN A 161 2.33 0.09 -23.37
CA GLN A 161 1.28 0.07 -22.34
C GLN A 161 1.53 -1.03 -21.29
N ALA A 162 2.00 -2.21 -21.72
CA ALA A 162 2.34 -3.31 -20.81
C ALA A 162 3.60 -3.02 -19.98
N GLU A 163 4.64 -2.46 -20.59
CA GLU A 163 5.85 -2.00 -19.91
C GLU A 163 5.54 -0.92 -18.87
N LEU A 164 4.69 0.05 -19.20
CA LEU A 164 4.24 1.10 -18.28
C LEU A 164 3.50 0.52 -17.06
N VAL A 165 2.65 -0.50 -17.26
CA VAL A 165 1.98 -1.20 -16.15
C VAL A 165 2.98 -1.97 -15.29
N SER A 166 3.98 -2.61 -15.90
CA SER A 166 5.06 -3.29 -15.17
C SER A 166 5.85 -2.31 -14.29
N ALA A 167 6.31 -1.20 -14.86
CA ALA A 167 7.05 -0.16 -14.15
C ALA A 167 6.21 0.53 -13.05
N GLN A 168 4.90 0.71 -13.25
CA GLN A 168 4.00 1.22 -12.22
C GLN A 168 3.84 0.23 -11.05
N ASN A 169 3.84 -1.07 -11.31
CA ASN A 169 3.80 -2.11 -10.27
C ASN A 169 5.13 -2.20 -9.49
N GLU A 170 6.27 -2.13 -10.17
CA GLU A 170 7.59 -2.08 -9.53
C GLU A 170 7.75 -0.82 -8.67
N LYS A 171 7.34 0.35 -9.18
CA LYS A 171 7.28 1.60 -8.40
C LYS A 171 6.43 1.45 -7.14
N LYS A 172 5.31 0.71 -7.19
CA LYS A 172 4.44 0.45 -6.03
C LYS A 172 5.13 -0.44 -4.99
N SER A 173 5.79 -1.53 -5.40
CA SER A 173 6.53 -2.39 -4.46
C SER A 173 7.77 -1.70 -3.86
N LEU A 174 8.45 -0.85 -4.64
CA LEU A 174 9.52 0.03 -4.14
C LEU A 174 9.00 1.08 -3.14
N GLN A 175 7.80 1.63 -3.34
CA GLN A 175 7.16 2.52 -2.36
C GLN A 175 6.78 1.79 -1.07
N GLU A 176 6.23 0.57 -1.17
CA GLU A 176 5.86 -0.26 -0.01
C GLU A 176 7.09 -0.68 0.81
N THR A 177 8.17 -1.11 0.15
CA THR A 177 9.43 -1.46 0.83
C THR A 177 10.14 -0.24 1.42
N LEU A 178 10.12 0.93 0.77
CA LEU A 178 10.59 2.18 1.37
C LEU A 178 9.77 2.59 2.60
N GLN A 179 8.46 2.31 2.63
CA GLN A 179 7.62 2.58 3.80
C GLN A 179 7.92 1.62 4.96
N GLN A 180 8.20 0.34 4.67
CA GLN A 180 8.67 -0.64 5.66
C GLN A 180 10.06 -0.28 6.22
N LEU A 181 10.98 0.22 5.37
CA LEU A 181 12.30 0.70 5.80
C LEU A 181 12.20 1.93 6.71
N ARG A 182 11.24 2.84 6.48
CA ARG A 182 10.98 3.98 7.36
C ARG A 182 10.47 3.55 8.73
N THR A 183 9.46 2.68 8.81
CA THR A 183 8.90 2.25 10.10
C THR A 183 9.86 1.36 10.92
N THR A 184 10.71 0.56 10.25
CA THR A 184 11.79 -0.17 10.92
C THR A 184 12.90 0.76 11.43
N LEU A 185 13.25 1.81 10.69
CA LEU A 185 14.18 2.85 11.17
C LEU A 185 13.60 3.62 12.37
N GLU A 186 12.36 4.09 12.31
CA GLU A 186 11.68 4.78 13.42
C GLU A 186 11.59 3.92 14.71
N THR A 187 11.42 2.60 14.58
CA THR A 187 11.38 1.69 15.73
C THR A 187 12.77 1.40 16.29
N LEU A 188 13.80 1.30 15.44
CA LEU A 188 15.20 1.20 15.87
C LEU A 188 15.68 2.48 16.57
N GLU A 189 15.31 3.67 16.07
CA GLU A 189 15.63 4.94 16.72
C GLU A 189 14.97 5.07 18.10
N ARG A 190 13.70 4.65 18.21
CA ARG A 190 12.97 4.59 19.49
C ARG A 190 13.66 3.65 20.49
N GLY A 191 14.04 2.45 20.04
CA GLY A 191 14.78 1.48 20.86
C GLY A 191 16.15 1.99 21.30
N LYS A 192 16.89 2.66 20.42
CA LYS A 192 18.16 3.34 20.73
C LYS A 192 17.98 4.42 21.79
N LEU A 193 16.90 5.19 21.74
CA LEU A 193 16.60 6.26 22.70
C LEU A 193 16.18 5.66 24.07
N GLU A 194 15.41 4.57 24.08
CA GLU A 194 15.07 3.81 25.29
C GLU A 194 16.32 3.18 25.94
N ILE A 195 17.20 2.55 25.16
CA ILE A 195 18.48 1.99 25.64
C ILE A 195 19.36 3.09 26.22
N LYS A 196 19.44 4.26 25.58
CA LYS A 196 20.16 5.41 26.13
C LYS A 196 19.57 5.85 27.48
N SER A 197 18.25 6.00 27.58
CA SER A 197 17.61 6.38 28.85
C SER A 197 17.90 5.37 29.97
N LYS A 198 17.92 4.06 29.66
CA LYS A 198 18.28 3.02 30.65
C LYS A 198 19.75 3.11 31.06
N LEU A 199 20.65 3.39 30.12
CA LEU A 199 22.08 3.59 30.40
C LEU A 199 22.31 4.83 31.28
N ASP A 200 21.61 5.94 31.01
CA ASP A 200 21.68 7.16 31.80
C ASP A 200 21.18 6.91 33.24
N THR A 201 20.08 6.16 33.42
CA THR A 201 19.60 5.72 34.76
C THR A 201 20.63 4.85 35.48
N VAL A 202 21.12 3.77 34.87
CA VAL A 202 22.10 2.85 35.48
C VAL A 202 23.43 3.58 35.80
N SER A 203 23.81 4.58 35.00
CA SER A 203 24.95 5.44 35.30
C SER A 203 24.73 6.27 36.58
N SER A 204 23.52 6.81 36.77
CA SER A 204 23.16 7.53 38.00
C SER A 204 23.06 6.62 39.23
N GLU A 205 22.54 5.41 39.08
CA GLU A 205 22.51 4.38 40.15
C GLU A 205 23.91 3.92 40.54
N LYS A 206 24.81 3.75 39.56
CA LYS A 206 26.23 3.47 39.83
C LYS A 206 26.89 4.62 40.60
N ALA A 207 26.59 5.87 40.25
CA ALA A 207 27.14 7.05 40.94
C ALA A 207 26.66 7.16 42.40
N THR A 208 25.38 6.90 42.67
CA THR A 208 24.85 6.90 44.04
C THR A 208 25.37 5.71 44.85
N LEU A 209 25.47 4.52 44.25
CA LEU A 209 26.10 3.35 44.89
C LEU A 209 27.57 3.57 45.23
N SER A 210 28.34 4.21 44.33
CA SER A 210 29.74 4.57 44.61
C SER A 210 29.83 5.53 45.80
N ARG A 211 29.05 6.62 45.79
CA ARG A 211 28.99 7.58 46.89
C ARG A 211 28.61 6.92 48.22
N ASN A 212 27.64 6.00 48.20
CA ASN A 212 27.24 5.27 49.40
C ASN A 212 28.36 4.36 49.90
N LEU A 213 29.10 3.70 49.01
CA LEU A 213 30.27 2.88 49.36
C LEU A 213 31.37 3.74 49.99
N ASP A 214 31.68 4.90 49.41
CA ASP A 214 32.63 5.87 49.97
C ASP A 214 32.20 6.30 51.39
N GLU A 215 30.91 6.61 51.60
CA GLU A 215 30.36 6.97 52.91
C GLU A 215 30.41 5.81 53.92
N TYR A 216 30.27 4.56 53.48
CA TYR A 216 30.49 3.39 54.34
C TYR A 216 31.97 3.19 54.68
N VAL A 217 32.89 3.41 53.74
CA VAL A 217 34.34 3.37 53.99
C VAL A 217 34.75 4.44 55.01
N ASP A 218 34.26 5.67 54.89
CA ASP A 218 34.49 6.74 55.86
C ASP A 218 33.95 6.38 57.26
N LYS A 219 32.76 5.77 57.35
CA LYS A 219 32.18 5.29 58.62
C LYS A 219 33.00 4.17 59.23
N VAL A 220 33.45 3.18 58.45
CA VAL A 220 34.34 2.11 58.93
C VAL A 220 35.66 2.71 59.42
N GLY A 221 36.31 3.57 58.64
CA GLY A 221 37.54 4.25 59.05
C GLY A 221 37.37 5.19 60.25
N ALA A 222 36.16 5.70 60.53
CA ALA A 222 35.84 6.41 61.77
C ALA A 222 35.66 5.47 62.96
N LEU A 223 34.99 4.32 62.78
CA LEU A 223 34.84 3.30 63.81
C LEU A 223 36.18 2.66 64.17
N GLU A 224 37.03 2.32 63.21
CA GLU A 224 38.39 1.81 63.46
C GLU A 224 39.29 2.79 64.23
N ARG A 225 39.11 4.10 64.02
CA ARG A 225 39.81 5.13 64.81
C ARG A 225 39.25 5.20 66.23
N ARG A 226 37.93 5.08 66.40
CA ARG A 226 37.30 5.02 67.72
C ARG A 226 37.73 3.78 68.50
N VAL A 227 37.78 2.61 67.85
CA VAL A 227 38.26 1.35 68.44
C VAL A 227 39.70 1.51 68.91
N ARG A 228 40.63 1.97 68.05
CA ARG A 228 42.02 2.28 68.45
C ARG A 228 42.14 3.29 69.59
N THR A 229 41.22 4.26 69.67
CA THR A 229 41.20 5.21 70.80
C THR A 229 40.77 4.51 72.09
N LEU A 230 39.72 3.68 72.05
CA LEU A 230 39.23 2.89 73.19
C LEU A 230 40.23 1.80 73.62
N GLU A 231 40.99 1.22 72.70
CA GLU A 231 42.07 0.27 72.98
C GLU A 231 43.21 0.97 73.75
N ASN A 232 43.66 2.14 73.30
CA ASN A 232 44.64 2.96 74.01
C ASN A 232 44.12 3.44 75.39
N GLU A 233 42.84 3.82 75.48
CA GLU A 233 42.17 4.16 76.75
C GLU A 233 42.10 2.94 77.68
N ALA A 234 41.86 1.73 77.17
CA ALA A 234 41.84 0.50 77.98
C ALA A 234 43.25 0.09 78.46
N GLU A 235 44.27 0.22 77.62
CA GLU A 235 45.68 -0.04 77.97
C GLU A 235 46.18 0.94 79.04
N THR A 236 45.92 2.24 78.86
CA THR A 236 46.26 3.27 79.85
C THR A 236 45.49 3.08 81.16
N ASN A 237 44.20 2.75 81.14
CA ASN A 237 43.47 2.41 82.37
C ASN A 237 44.00 1.14 83.05
N THR A 238 44.50 0.16 82.29
CA THR A 238 45.05 -1.09 82.84
C THR A 238 46.43 -0.86 83.48
N THR A 239 47.28 -0.02 82.89
CA THR A 239 48.55 0.40 83.52
C THR A 239 48.30 1.21 84.79
N MET A 240 47.40 2.20 84.76
CA MET A 240 46.96 2.95 85.95
C MET A 240 46.39 2.03 87.04
N LEU A 241 45.57 1.03 86.69
CA LEU A 241 45.05 0.06 87.64
C LEU A 241 46.20 -0.72 88.30
N SER A 242 47.13 -1.26 87.50
CA SER A 242 48.28 -2.00 88.00
C SER A 242 49.19 -1.17 88.91
N GLU A 243 49.40 0.11 88.60
CA GLU A 243 50.10 1.05 89.48
C GLU A 243 49.35 1.27 90.81
N THR A 244 48.02 1.44 90.79
CA THR A 244 47.24 1.57 92.02
C THR A 244 47.16 0.28 92.84
N GLU A 245 47.22 -0.91 92.21
CA GLU A 245 47.32 -2.20 92.90
C GLU A 245 48.70 -2.41 93.53
N ALA A 246 49.77 -1.99 92.85
CA ALA A 246 51.13 -1.97 93.39
C ALA A 246 51.25 -1.02 94.59
N GLU A 247 50.67 0.19 94.51
CA GLU A 247 50.65 1.14 95.63
C GLU A 247 49.76 0.65 96.78
N LEU A 248 48.60 0.05 96.49
CA LEU A 248 47.73 -0.56 97.49
C LEU A 248 48.41 -1.74 98.21
N THR A 249 49.21 -2.54 97.51
CA THR A 249 49.99 -3.62 98.14
C THR A 249 51.18 -3.09 98.94
N ARG A 250 51.86 -2.02 98.48
CA ARG A 250 52.87 -1.28 99.25
C ARG A 250 52.29 -0.76 100.57
N VAL A 251 51.15 -0.06 100.52
CA VAL A 251 50.47 0.50 101.71
C VAL A 251 49.93 -0.60 102.64
N LYS A 252 49.50 -1.75 102.13
CA LYS A 252 49.13 -2.91 102.97
C LYS A 252 50.33 -3.45 103.75
N LEU A 253 51.47 -3.63 103.10
CA LEU A 253 52.71 -4.08 103.76
C LEU A 253 53.21 -3.04 104.78
N GLU A 254 53.09 -1.75 104.48
CA GLU A 254 53.41 -0.66 105.43
C GLU A 254 52.47 -0.68 106.64
N CYS A 255 51.16 -0.89 106.44
CA CYS A 255 50.19 -1.09 107.53
C CYS A 255 50.50 -2.33 108.39
N GLU A 256 50.99 -3.42 107.80
CA GLU A 256 51.36 -4.65 108.51
C GLU A 256 52.67 -4.50 109.29
N ALA A 257 53.65 -3.77 108.74
CA ALA A 257 54.87 -3.37 109.43
C ALA A 257 54.55 -2.46 110.63
N LEU A 258 53.68 -1.45 110.47
CA LEU A 258 53.26 -0.57 111.57
C LEU A 258 52.46 -1.33 112.64
N ARG A 259 51.62 -2.30 112.26
CA ARG A 259 50.90 -3.17 113.21
C ARG A 259 51.83 -4.08 114.01
N THR A 260 52.85 -4.66 113.37
CA THR A 260 53.83 -5.51 114.08
C THR A 260 54.74 -4.69 114.97
N GLN A 261 55.13 -3.48 114.54
CA GLN A 261 55.87 -2.53 115.38
C GLN A 261 55.05 -2.07 116.59
N LEU A 262 53.77 -1.69 116.40
CA LEU A 262 52.87 -1.33 117.49
C LEU A 262 52.76 -2.47 118.51
N ARG A 263 52.46 -3.68 118.04
CA ARG A 263 52.35 -4.87 118.89
C ARG A 263 53.61 -5.17 119.69
N SER A 264 54.80 -5.04 119.07
CA SER A 264 56.06 -5.21 119.79
C SER A 264 56.27 -4.15 120.89
N SER A 265 55.76 -2.93 120.69
CA SER A 265 55.78 -1.88 121.73
C SER A 265 54.74 -2.11 122.83
N GLU A 266 53.60 -2.73 122.51
CA GLU A 266 52.59 -3.16 123.50
C GLU A 266 53.15 -4.28 124.39
N ASP A 267 53.79 -5.29 123.79
CA ASP A 267 54.45 -6.40 124.52
C ASP A 267 55.62 -5.90 125.40
N ASP A 268 56.44 -4.97 124.90
CA ASP A 268 57.57 -4.37 125.63
C ASP A 268 57.10 -3.43 126.77
N LEU A 269 55.98 -2.72 126.59
CA LEU A 269 55.32 -1.98 127.68
C LEU A 269 54.72 -2.91 128.73
N ALA A 270 54.06 -4.01 128.33
CA ALA A 270 53.51 -5.00 129.25
C ALA A 270 54.62 -5.62 130.13
N SER A 271 55.75 -5.99 129.53
CA SER A 271 56.92 -6.50 130.26
C SER A 271 57.46 -5.50 131.29
N LYS A 272 57.55 -4.21 130.93
CA LYS A 272 57.98 -3.14 131.85
C LYS A 272 56.99 -2.87 132.98
N ILE A 273 55.69 -3.11 132.76
CA ILE A 273 54.66 -3.03 133.81
C ILE A 273 54.78 -4.21 134.78
N GLU A 274 54.95 -5.44 134.30
CA GLU A 274 55.13 -6.61 135.17
C GLU A 274 56.43 -6.58 135.99
N ALA A 275 57.51 -6.04 135.41
CA ALA A 275 58.80 -5.86 136.07
C ALA A 275 58.85 -4.70 137.09
N SER A 276 57.77 -3.92 137.21
CA SER A 276 57.75 -2.73 138.08
C SER A 276 57.79 -3.08 139.57
N GLU A 277 58.70 -2.46 140.31
CA GLU A 277 58.79 -2.56 141.77
C GLU A 277 57.48 -2.17 142.46
N ILE A 278 56.66 -1.30 141.85
CA ILE A 278 55.33 -0.93 142.35
C ILE A 278 54.38 -2.13 142.32
N VAL A 279 54.39 -2.93 141.24
CA VAL A 279 53.56 -4.13 141.11
C VAL A 279 54.07 -5.23 142.05
N SER A 280 55.39 -5.37 142.19
CA SER A 280 56.00 -6.30 143.16
C SER A 280 55.64 -5.94 144.61
N GLY A 281 55.87 -4.69 145.01
CA GLY A 281 55.56 -4.20 146.36
C GLY A 281 54.07 -4.15 146.68
N LEU A 282 53.19 -4.03 145.66
CA LEU A 282 51.75 -4.22 145.84
C LEU A 282 51.39 -5.69 146.10
N LYS A 283 51.98 -6.64 145.36
CA LYS A 283 51.80 -8.09 145.62
C LYS A 283 52.29 -8.46 147.04
N GLU A 284 53.42 -7.93 147.47
CA GLU A 284 53.97 -8.16 148.81
C GLU A 284 53.12 -7.50 149.93
N ARG A 285 52.63 -6.27 149.71
CA ARG A 285 51.67 -5.62 150.62
C ARG A 285 50.36 -6.39 150.76
N VAL A 286 49.81 -6.94 149.66
CA VAL A 286 48.59 -7.77 149.70
C VAL A 286 48.83 -9.00 150.58
N LYS A 287 49.92 -9.74 150.33
CA LYS A 287 50.30 -10.90 151.13
C LYS A 287 50.43 -10.57 152.64
N ASN A 288 51.14 -9.50 152.98
CA ASN A 288 51.33 -9.11 154.39
C ASN A 288 50.00 -8.73 155.08
N LEU A 289 49.05 -8.15 154.33
CA LEU A 289 47.69 -7.87 154.85
C LEU A 289 46.84 -9.14 154.98
N GLU A 290 47.03 -10.14 154.12
CA GLU A 290 46.39 -11.47 154.26
C GLU A 290 46.90 -12.20 155.50
N ASP A 291 48.21 -12.14 155.76
CA ASP A 291 48.84 -12.71 156.96
C ASP A 291 48.39 -11.98 158.26
N GLU A 292 48.37 -10.64 158.30
CA GLU A 292 47.80 -9.89 159.43
C GLU A 292 46.31 -10.24 159.65
N LEU A 293 45.51 -10.34 158.58
CA LEU A 293 44.10 -10.69 158.68
C LEU A 293 43.90 -12.09 159.27
N ALA A 294 44.79 -13.04 158.93
CA ALA A 294 44.79 -14.38 159.51
C ALA A 294 45.08 -14.37 161.03
N GLU A 295 46.09 -13.60 161.47
CA GLU A 295 46.37 -13.42 162.90
C GLU A 295 45.20 -12.77 163.65
N LYS A 296 44.64 -11.65 163.14
CA LYS A 296 43.49 -10.98 163.77
C LYS A 296 42.30 -11.92 163.89
N LYS A 297 42.04 -12.74 162.87
CA LYS A 297 40.96 -13.74 162.85
C LYS A 297 41.17 -14.85 163.90
N GLN A 298 42.42 -15.26 164.14
CA GLN A 298 42.76 -16.21 165.21
C GLN A 298 42.64 -15.58 166.61
N ALA A 299 43.12 -14.35 166.80
CA ALA A 299 43.00 -13.61 168.06
C ALA A 299 41.54 -13.38 168.47
N LEU A 300 40.70 -12.99 167.51
CA LEU A 300 39.26 -12.75 167.72
C LEU A 300 38.52 -14.05 168.11
N LYS A 301 38.98 -15.21 167.60
CA LYS A 301 38.48 -16.54 167.99
C LYS A 301 38.78 -16.86 169.47
N VAL A 302 40.00 -16.55 169.94
CA VAL A 302 40.39 -16.71 171.36
C VAL A 302 39.61 -15.75 172.26
N GLN A 303 39.44 -14.50 171.83
CA GLN A 303 38.70 -13.50 172.60
C GLN A 303 37.20 -13.83 172.69
N GLY A 304 36.60 -14.32 171.61
CA GLY A 304 35.21 -14.80 171.58
C GLY A 304 34.96 -15.99 172.53
N GLN A 305 35.90 -16.94 172.62
CA GLN A 305 35.83 -18.03 173.60
C GLN A 305 35.84 -17.49 175.04
N ARG A 306 36.70 -16.51 175.34
CA ARG A 306 36.79 -15.86 176.65
C ARG A 306 35.49 -15.18 177.08
N VAL A 307 34.78 -14.54 176.13
CA VAL A 307 33.46 -13.95 176.34
C VAL A 307 32.38 -15.01 176.61
N ALA A 308 32.43 -16.15 175.90
CA ALA A 308 31.48 -17.24 176.07
C ALA A 308 31.52 -17.88 177.47
N ASP A 309 32.70 -17.97 178.08
CA ASP A 309 32.83 -18.53 179.44
C ASP A 309 32.48 -17.51 180.55
N MET A 310 32.79 -16.22 180.37
CA MET A 310 32.25 -15.15 181.23
C MET A 310 30.70 -15.11 181.23
N LYS A 311 30.07 -15.34 180.06
CA LYS A 311 28.61 -15.43 179.93
C LYS A 311 28.00 -16.54 180.80
N LYS A 312 28.66 -17.71 180.91
CA LYS A 312 28.22 -18.83 181.77
C LYS A 312 28.32 -18.55 183.28
N THR A 313 29.20 -17.65 183.69
CA THR A 313 29.32 -17.24 185.10
C THR A 313 28.18 -16.29 185.46
N ILE A 314 27.94 -15.26 184.63
CA ILE A 314 26.93 -14.22 184.88
C ILE A 314 25.49 -14.77 184.77
N GLN A 315 25.23 -15.75 183.89
CA GLN A 315 23.92 -16.41 183.79
C GLN A 315 23.52 -17.27 185.01
N ARG A 316 24.31 -17.28 186.10
CA ARG A 316 23.95 -17.95 187.36
C ARG A 316 23.33 -17.03 188.42
N GLU A 317 23.34 -15.70 188.23
CA GLU A 317 22.90 -14.74 189.28
C GLU A 317 21.63 -13.92 188.99
N LEU A 318 21.21 -13.75 187.72
CA LEU A 318 20.13 -12.82 187.37
C LEU A 318 18.87 -13.48 186.77
N ARG A 319 17.70 -13.06 187.28
CA ARG A 319 16.36 -13.53 186.89
C ARG A 319 15.69 -12.58 185.87
N LEU A 320 15.10 -13.19 184.84
CA LEU A 320 13.85 -12.82 184.14
C LEU A 320 13.76 -11.55 183.25
N THR A 321 12.94 -11.74 182.20
CA THR A 321 12.21 -10.78 181.34
C THR A 321 12.94 -9.88 180.32
N ALA A 322 12.70 -10.21 179.03
CA ALA A 322 12.34 -9.34 177.89
C ALA A 322 13.35 -8.33 177.27
N ASP A 323 13.26 -7.93 175.98
CA ASP A 323 12.89 -8.64 174.73
C ASP A 323 13.33 -7.80 173.48
N THR A 324 13.23 -8.38 172.27
CA THR A 324 13.09 -7.79 170.90
C THR A 324 14.04 -6.72 170.30
N ALA A 325 14.75 -7.15 169.23
CA ALA A 325 14.79 -6.58 167.85
C ALA A 325 15.57 -5.29 167.44
N ALA A 326 15.68 -5.12 166.10
CA ALA A 326 15.98 -3.90 165.30
C ALA A 326 17.45 -3.39 165.16
N ASP A 327 17.91 -2.76 164.05
CA ASP A 327 17.47 -2.73 162.62
C ASP A 327 18.51 -2.01 161.68
N ILE A 328 18.22 -1.91 160.35
CA ILE A 328 18.48 -0.78 159.40
C ILE A 328 19.94 -0.45 158.90
N VAL A 329 20.23 0.17 157.72
CA VAL A 329 19.72 0.12 156.29
C VAL A 329 20.48 1.15 155.37
N ALA A 330 20.29 1.11 154.03
CA ALA A 330 20.45 2.20 153.00
C ALA A 330 21.85 2.60 152.40
N ASP A 331 22.02 3.20 151.18
CA ASP A 331 21.25 3.24 149.87
C ASP A 331 22.01 4.07 148.73
N HIS A 332 21.55 4.00 147.46
CA HIS A 332 21.66 4.93 146.27
C HIS A 332 22.93 4.93 145.34
N ARG A 333 22.96 5.16 143.99
CA ARG A 333 22.06 5.46 142.78
C ARG A 333 22.92 5.34 141.44
N THR A 334 22.63 5.53 140.12
CA THR A 334 21.54 5.75 139.07
C THR A 334 22.15 5.44 137.63
N ASP A 335 21.70 5.71 136.37
CA ASP A 335 20.63 6.52 135.70
C ASP A 335 20.08 6.00 134.30
N ALA A 336 20.26 6.70 133.14
CA ALA A 336 19.39 6.64 131.90
C ALA A 336 20.08 6.93 130.50
N ARG A 337 19.52 6.76 129.24
CA ARG A 337 18.43 5.88 128.65
C ARG A 337 18.39 5.70 127.05
N PRO A 338 17.67 6.42 126.12
CA PRO A 338 17.15 5.81 124.82
C PRO A 338 17.09 6.60 123.44
N ARG A 339 16.57 5.97 122.34
CA ARG A 339 15.95 6.48 121.03
C ARG A 339 16.90 6.81 119.82
N ASP A 340 16.57 6.86 118.50
CA ASP A 340 15.38 6.57 117.59
C ASP A 340 15.80 6.47 116.06
N ALA A 341 14.94 6.67 115.02
CA ALA A 341 14.19 5.65 114.22
C ALA A 341 13.61 6.16 112.83
N SER A 342 13.18 5.24 111.92
CA SER A 342 12.06 5.36 110.90
C SER A 342 12.24 6.15 109.54
N PRO A 343 11.28 6.18 108.55
CA PRO A 343 10.47 5.12 107.85
C PRO A 343 10.09 5.33 106.32
N VAL A 344 9.09 4.53 105.79
CA VAL A 344 8.20 4.64 104.56
C VAL A 344 8.79 4.34 103.14
N THR A 345 8.08 4.11 101.99
CA THR A 345 6.67 4.33 101.50
C THR A 345 6.21 3.33 100.38
N ASN A 346 5.03 3.49 99.72
CA ASN A 346 4.38 2.66 98.65
C ASN A 346 3.58 3.53 97.61
N GLY A 347 3.10 2.99 96.45
CA GLY A 347 2.01 3.64 95.65
C GLY A 347 1.70 3.07 94.24
N LEU A 348 0.43 3.11 93.77
CA LEU A 348 -0.13 2.39 92.59
C LEU A 348 -1.14 3.22 91.74
N ALA A 349 -1.02 3.17 90.39
CA ALA A 349 -2.01 3.36 89.29
C ALA A 349 -3.01 4.56 89.22
N THR A 350 -3.45 4.93 87.99
CA THR A 350 -4.85 5.26 87.62
C THR A 350 -5.06 5.49 86.09
N ASN A 351 -6.31 5.47 85.62
CA ASN A 351 -6.76 5.68 84.22
C ASN A 351 -7.57 6.98 84.06
N THR A 352 -7.71 7.52 82.83
CA THR A 352 -8.85 8.36 82.33
C THR A 352 -8.67 8.54 80.79
N SER A 353 -9.60 8.10 79.92
CA SER A 353 -10.81 8.80 79.38
C SER A 353 -10.54 10.03 78.48
N ALA A 354 -11.28 10.34 77.42
CA ALA A 354 -12.24 9.63 76.56
C ALA A 354 -12.65 10.58 75.41
N ASP A 355 -13.03 10.07 74.22
CA ASP A 355 -13.74 10.85 73.18
C ASP A 355 -14.63 9.96 72.31
N ASN A 356 -15.60 10.54 71.58
CA ASN A 356 -16.80 9.84 71.12
C ASN A 356 -17.38 10.42 69.80
N GLY A 357 -17.98 9.56 68.94
CA GLY A 357 -19.03 10.04 68.01
C GLY A 357 -18.87 9.96 66.48
N LEU A 358 -18.39 8.85 65.90
CA LEU A 358 -18.55 8.58 64.44
C LEU A 358 -19.16 7.21 64.07
N ASN A 359 -19.32 6.28 65.02
CA ASN A 359 -19.44 4.85 64.70
C ASN A 359 -20.86 4.32 64.36
N VAL A 360 -21.81 5.19 63.99
CA VAL A 360 -23.14 4.78 63.50
C VAL A 360 -23.22 4.77 61.97
N ASN A 361 -22.42 5.61 61.29
CA ASN A 361 -22.56 5.81 59.85
C ASN A 361 -22.07 4.59 59.03
N HIS A 362 -20.94 3.96 59.39
CA HIS A 362 -20.30 2.93 58.55
C HIS A 362 -21.19 1.73 58.19
N THR A 363 -22.01 1.22 59.11
CA THR A 363 -22.88 0.06 58.83
C THR A 363 -24.02 0.42 57.86
N TYR A 364 -24.62 1.61 58.04
CA TYR A 364 -25.67 2.11 57.16
C TYR A 364 -25.10 2.51 55.79
N LEU A 365 -23.97 3.23 55.78
CA LEU A 365 -23.21 3.60 54.58
C LEU A 365 -22.81 2.37 53.76
N LYS A 366 -22.30 1.30 54.40
CA LYS A 366 -21.98 0.05 53.71
C LYS A 366 -23.21 -0.56 53.03
N HIS A 367 -24.36 -0.57 53.70
CA HIS A 367 -25.61 -1.07 53.09
C HIS A 367 -26.08 -0.16 51.93
N VAL A 368 -26.04 1.16 52.09
CA VAL A 368 -26.47 2.11 51.06
C VAL A 368 -25.54 2.11 49.85
N ILE A 369 -24.22 2.02 50.03
CA ILE A 369 -23.25 1.88 48.92
C ILE A 369 -23.45 0.54 48.20
N ILE A 370 -23.53 -0.58 48.93
CA ILE A 370 -23.77 -1.89 48.29
C ILE A 370 -25.07 -1.85 47.50
N LYS A 371 -26.16 -1.36 48.10
CA LYS A 371 -27.44 -1.24 47.42
C LYS A 371 -27.34 -0.33 46.20
N TYR A 372 -26.70 0.84 46.28
CA TYR A 372 -26.49 1.75 45.16
C TYR A 372 -25.73 1.09 43.99
N LEU A 373 -24.74 0.25 44.28
CA LEU A 373 -23.94 -0.47 43.29
C LEU A 373 -24.64 -1.71 42.69
N THR A 374 -25.62 -2.29 43.37
CA THR A 374 -26.37 -3.49 42.91
C THR A 374 -27.81 -3.24 42.50
N SER A 375 -28.37 -2.06 42.79
CA SER A 375 -29.73 -1.67 42.41
C SER A 375 -29.84 -1.40 40.91
N ARG A 376 -31.08 -1.43 40.40
CA ARG A 376 -31.36 -1.06 39.02
C ARG A 376 -31.18 0.43 38.78
N GLU A 377 -31.01 0.74 37.51
CA GLU A 377 -30.70 2.04 36.91
C GLU A 377 -31.54 3.19 37.50
N TYR A 378 -32.85 3.03 37.59
CA TYR A 378 -33.78 4.05 38.13
C TYR A 378 -33.68 4.19 39.66
N GLU A 379 -33.40 3.11 40.39
CA GLU A 379 -33.29 3.12 41.85
C GLU A 379 -32.03 3.86 42.31
N ALA A 380 -30.92 3.67 41.58
CA ALA A 380 -29.67 4.36 41.82
C ALA A 380 -29.84 5.90 41.73
N VAL A 381 -30.65 6.42 40.80
CA VAL A 381 -30.90 7.87 40.65
C VAL A 381 -31.57 8.47 41.90
N HIS A 382 -32.43 7.70 42.57
CA HIS A 382 -33.03 8.09 43.85
C HIS A 382 -32.07 7.92 45.03
N LEU A 383 -31.26 6.85 45.04
CA LEU A 383 -30.26 6.61 46.07
C LEU A 383 -29.06 7.57 46.02
N THR A 384 -28.80 8.23 44.89
CA THR A 384 -27.71 9.21 44.69
C THR A 384 -27.65 10.25 45.81
N ARG A 385 -28.80 10.81 46.22
CA ARG A 385 -28.87 11.84 47.27
C ARG A 385 -28.59 11.28 48.67
N ALA A 386 -28.92 10.02 48.92
CA ALA A 386 -28.57 9.34 50.18
C ALA A 386 -27.05 9.08 50.23
N VAL A 387 -26.45 8.60 49.14
CA VAL A 387 -24.99 8.41 49.03
C VAL A 387 -24.25 9.73 49.26
N ALA A 388 -24.66 10.81 48.58
CA ALA A 388 -24.04 12.14 48.75
C ALA A 388 -24.13 12.66 50.19
N THR A 389 -25.28 12.50 50.85
CA THR A 389 -25.49 12.93 52.24
C THR A 389 -24.65 12.12 53.24
N LEU A 390 -24.53 10.80 53.06
CA LEU A 390 -23.81 9.91 53.98
C LEU A 390 -22.27 9.93 53.81
N LEU A 391 -21.79 10.37 52.63
CA LEU A 391 -20.38 10.56 52.31
C LEU A 391 -19.92 12.02 52.40
N ASN A 392 -20.78 12.95 52.81
CA ASN A 392 -20.52 14.39 52.86
C ASN A 392 -19.99 14.96 51.51
N MET A 393 -20.48 14.44 50.39
CA MET A 393 -20.09 14.90 49.04
C MET A 393 -20.52 16.35 48.81
N THR A 394 -19.73 17.12 48.07
CA THR A 394 -20.13 18.45 47.62
C THR A 394 -21.28 18.37 46.60
N THR A 395 -22.01 19.47 46.43
CA THR A 395 -23.10 19.58 45.46
C THR A 395 -22.65 19.32 44.01
N GLU A 396 -21.40 19.67 43.69
CA GLU A 396 -20.79 19.41 42.38
C GLU A 396 -20.45 17.92 42.19
N GLU A 397 -19.99 17.25 43.24
CA GLU A 397 -19.74 15.80 43.21
C GLU A 397 -21.06 15.00 43.14
N GLU A 398 -22.14 15.44 43.82
CA GLU A 398 -23.47 14.85 43.61
C GLU A 398 -23.95 15.07 42.16
N ARG A 399 -23.76 16.28 41.60
CA ARG A 399 -24.13 16.60 40.21
C ARG A 399 -23.40 15.70 39.21
N LEU A 400 -22.07 15.58 39.34
CA LEU A 400 -21.25 14.72 38.49
C LEU A 400 -21.62 13.23 38.62
N LEU A 401 -21.94 12.77 39.83
CA LEU A 401 -22.41 11.39 40.05
C LEU A 401 -23.76 11.14 39.38
N ARG A 402 -24.69 12.10 39.49
CA ARG A 402 -26.02 12.05 38.85
C ARG A 402 -25.93 12.06 37.33
N GLU A 403 -25.14 12.97 36.75
CA GLU A 403 -24.93 13.07 35.30
C GLU A 403 -24.21 11.85 34.73
N THR A 404 -23.27 11.25 35.48
CA THR A 404 -22.60 10.00 35.08
C THR A 404 -23.56 8.82 35.06
N LEU A 405 -24.52 8.80 36.00
CA LEU A 405 -25.55 7.78 36.05
C LEU A 405 -26.56 7.97 34.91
N GLU A 406 -27.07 9.18 34.71
CA GLU A 406 -28.01 9.53 33.62
C GLU A 406 -27.40 9.29 32.23
N TRP A 407 -26.11 9.62 32.03
CA TRP A 407 -25.38 9.28 30.81
C TRP A 407 -25.38 7.78 30.50
N LYS A 408 -25.28 6.90 31.52
CA LYS A 408 -25.37 5.45 31.31
C LYS A 408 -26.77 4.96 30.94
N MET A 409 -27.81 5.78 31.13
CA MET A 409 -29.21 5.42 30.81
C MET A 409 -29.65 5.97 29.45
N SER A 410 -28.99 7.01 28.94
CA SER A 410 -29.24 7.57 27.61
C SER A 410 -28.39 6.87 26.55
N TRP A 411 -29.03 6.38 25.48
CA TRP A 411 -28.34 5.90 24.29
C TRP A 411 -27.59 7.04 23.54
N PHE A 412 -28.06 8.28 23.71
CA PHE A 412 -27.50 9.46 23.06
C PHE A 412 -27.13 10.51 24.11
N GLY A 413 -25.91 10.41 24.64
CA GLY A 413 -25.34 11.37 25.57
C GLY A 413 -23.82 11.46 25.43
N SER A 414 -23.27 12.68 25.56
CA SER A 414 -21.83 12.86 25.69
C SER A 414 -21.39 12.44 27.09
N LYS A 415 -20.28 11.69 27.21
CA LYS A 415 -19.79 11.22 28.51
C LYS A 415 -19.38 12.43 29.39
N PRO A 416 -19.91 12.58 30.61
CA PRO A 416 -19.60 13.72 31.46
C PRO A 416 -18.11 13.77 31.84
N ASN A 417 -17.59 14.99 31.97
CA ASN A 417 -16.17 15.25 32.16
C ASN A 417 -15.76 15.06 33.63
N LEU A 418 -15.59 13.80 34.02
CA LEU A 418 -15.11 13.35 35.35
C LEU A 418 -13.65 13.73 35.67
N GLY A 419 -13.01 14.57 34.85
CA GLY A 419 -11.61 14.95 34.99
C GLY A 419 -10.61 13.80 34.80
N LYS A 420 -9.34 14.07 35.09
CA LYS A 420 -8.28 13.05 35.14
C LYS A 420 -8.17 12.54 36.57
N GLY A 421 -9.04 11.60 36.94
CA GLY A 421 -8.98 10.92 38.24
C GLY A 421 -7.63 10.23 38.50
N GLN A 422 -7.30 10.03 39.78
CA GLN A 422 -5.99 9.50 40.20
C GLN A 422 -5.70 8.13 39.58
N THR A 423 -4.72 8.08 38.68
CA THR A 423 -4.23 6.82 38.06
C THR A 423 -3.25 6.10 38.99
N ALA A 424 -3.70 5.75 40.20
CA ALA A 424 -2.92 5.01 41.17
C ALA A 424 -2.74 3.55 40.73
N LYS A 425 -1.60 3.25 40.07
CA LYS A 425 -1.15 1.88 39.88
C LYS A 425 -0.51 1.38 41.18
N THR A 426 -1.06 0.29 41.72
CA THR A 426 -0.57 -0.48 42.90
C THR A 426 -0.35 0.31 44.20
N ILE A 427 -1.19 0.02 45.20
CA ILE A 427 -0.82 0.16 46.62
C ILE A 427 -0.24 -1.19 47.07
N PRO A 428 1.02 -1.27 47.53
CA PRO A 428 1.56 -2.50 48.10
C PRO A 428 0.96 -2.78 49.50
N PRO A 429 0.92 -4.05 49.96
CA PRO A 429 0.35 -4.37 51.26
C PRO A 429 1.21 -3.82 52.40
N SER A 430 0.56 -3.14 53.35
CA SER A 430 1.12 -2.90 54.69
C SER A 430 1.11 -4.20 55.50
N GLN A 431 2.05 -4.31 56.46
CA GLN A 431 2.08 -5.36 57.48
C GLN A 431 0.90 -5.25 58.45
#